data_AF-A0A3D2FS44-F1
#
_entry.id   AF-A0A3D2FS44-F1
#
_cell.length_a   1.000
_cell.length_b   1.000
_cell.length_c   1.000
_cell.angle_alpha   90.00
_cell.angle_beta   90.00
_cell.angle_gamma   90.00
#
_symmetry.space_group_name_H-M   'P 1'
#
loop_
_entity.id
_entity.type
_entity.pdbx_description
1 polymer ?
#
loop_
_entity_poly.entity_id
_entity_poly.type
_entity_poly.pdbx_seq_one_letter_code
_entity_poly.pdbx_strand_id
1 'polypeptide(L)'
;EKSDGIDLKEEKGIRQQLEDILSIYKAKKRYQSDLDMKGNDWKYISTEFKNYIEKKLNKHFPDDPYEQLWGGIQAVFQSWSGARATHYRRIENIPNNWGTAVNVQAMVFGNTGEASATGVAFTRNPATGENKFYGEWLQNAQGEDVVAGVRTPHPLNEATRTKESKHLKSLESFMPKAYTQLNDIRTSLETHYSEMQDIEFTIENNFLWMLQTRTGKRTGVAAIQMAVDMVTDGMITKEEAISRINPEQIDDLLHPTLNKEEEKKAEVIARGLPAGPGGGIGQIVFTADEAEKQAMAGKKVILVREETSPEDVHGMHESEGILTAKGGMTSHAALVARGWGKCCIVGCSALNIDLSKKEITIDDKKLYEGDWISMNGSNGAVYKGKVALQTANPDSNKTYRQLMMWADKIRTLKIRTNADSPEDALQAIAFGAEGIGLCRTEHMFFDPQRVMIMRKMILAEND
;
A
#
# COMPACT_ATOMS: atom_id res chain seq x y z
N GLU A 1 8.49 -9.33 -24.80
CA GLU A 1 9.43 -9.72 -23.72
C GLU A 1 8.71 -10.50 -22.62
N LYS A 2 8.03 -9.83 -21.67
CA LYS A 2 7.43 -10.49 -20.49
C LYS A 2 6.38 -11.56 -20.81
N SER A 3 5.45 -11.28 -21.71
CA SER A 3 4.39 -12.24 -22.10
C SER A 3 4.91 -13.40 -22.95
N ASP A 4 6.02 -13.18 -23.68
CA ASP A 4 6.64 -14.19 -24.54
C ASP A 4 7.70 -15.04 -23.80
N GLY A 5 7.92 -14.79 -22.51
CA GLY A 5 8.96 -15.48 -21.73
C GLY A 5 10.37 -15.24 -22.27
N ILE A 6 10.61 -14.14 -22.98
CA ILE A 6 11.93 -13.78 -23.50
C ILE A 6 12.76 -13.28 -22.33
N ASP A 7 13.68 -14.13 -21.87
CA ASP A 7 14.72 -13.75 -20.94
C ASP A 7 15.84 -13.05 -21.74
N LEU A 8 15.82 -11.72 -21.73
CA LEU A 8 17.00 -10.96 -22.12
C LEU A 8 18.06 -11.35 -21.10
N LYS A 9 19.13 -12.04 -21.50
CA LYS A 9 20.22 -12.54 -20.63
C LYS A 9 21.03 -11.43 -19.92
N GLU A 10 20.39 -10.32 -19.58
CA GLU A 10 20.88 -9.09 -19.00
C GLU A 10 20.01 -8.79 -17.76
N GLU A 11 20.60 -8.22 -16.71
CA GLU A 11 19.92 -7.97 -15.42
C GLU A 11 18.73 -6.99 -15.51
N LYS A 12 18.48 -6.35 -16.66
CA LYS A 12 17.46 -5.31 -16.85
C LYS A 12 16.53 -5.64 -18.02
N GLY A 13 15.21 -5.57 -17.81
CA GLY A 13 14.23 -5.74 -18.88
C GLY A 13 14.18 -4.59 -19.89
N ILE A 14 13.55 -4.78 -21.06
CA ILE A 14 13.66 -3.86 -22.21
C ILE A 14 13.27 -2.43 -21.88
N ARG A 15 12.23 -2.22 -21.07
CA ARG A 15 11.78 -0.89 -20.65
C ARG A 15 12.92 -0.12 -19.98
N GLN A 16 13.62 -0.75 -19.03
CA GLN A 16 14.71 -0.09 -18.31
C GLN A 16 15.88 0.23 -19.24
N GLN A 17 16.14 -0.63 -20.23
CA GLN A 17 17.16 -0.36 -21.25
C GLN A 17 16.79 0.86 -22.11
N LEU A 18 15.51 1.04 -22.47
CA LEU A 18 15.03 2.22 -23.18
C LEU A 18 15.11 3.50 -22.32
N GLU A 19 14.78 3.40 -21.04
CA GLU A 19 14.96 4.50 -20.06
C GLU A 19 16.42 4.91 -19.91
N ASP A 20 17.34 3.94 -19.93
CA ASP A 20 18.79 4.20 -19.88
C ASP A 20 19.24 4.98 -21.15
N ILE A 21 18.72 4.63 -22.33
CA ILE A 21 18.97 5.38 -23.59
C ILE A 21 18.46 6.82 -23.47
N LEU A 22 17.23 7.00 -22.99
CA LEU A 22 16.62 8.32 -22.79
C LEU A 22 17.43 9.16 -21.80
N SER A 23 17.85 8.56 -20.68
CA SER A 23 18.65 9.21 -19.64
C SER A 23 20.03 9.64 -20.15
N ILE A 24 20.71 8.78 -20.92
CA ILE A 24 21.98 9.12 -21.57
C ILE A 24 21.81 10.29 -22.54
N TYR A 25 20.72 10.31 -23.31
CA TYR A 25 20.44 11.40 -24.25
C TYR A 25 20.18 12.72 -23.53
N LYS A 26 19.35 12.71 -22.47
CA LYS A 26 19.10 13.88 -21.62
C LYS A 26 20.39 14.43 -21.02
N ALA A 27 21.24 13.56 -20.47
CA ALA A 27 22.54 13.95 -19.91
C ALA A 27 23.44 14.61 -20.97
N LYS A 28 23.51 14.07 -22.19
CA LYS A 28 24.27 14.67 -23.30
C LYS A 28 23.76 16.06 -23.68
N LYS A 29 22.44 16.28 -23.63
CA LYS A 29 21.79 17.57 -23.94
C LYS A 29 21.69 18.52 -22.73
N ARG A 30 22.09 18.06 -21.54
CA ARG A 30 21.94 18.77 -20.25
C ARG A 30 20.48 19.10 -19.92
N TYR A 31 19.56 18.26 -20.37
CA TYR A 31 18.15 18.32 -19.97
C TYR A 31 17.99 17.68 -18.59
N GLN A 32 17.14 18.28 -17.75
CA GLN A 32 16.85 17.79 -16.41
C GLN A 32 15.57 16.97 -16.38
N SER A 33 14.63 17.24 -17.30
CA SER A 33 13.33 16.60 -17.40
C SER A 33 12.99 16.23 -18.85
N ASP A 34 12.05 15.29 -19.00
CA ASP A 34 11.48 14.93 -20.31
C ASP A 34 10.72 16.12 -20.94
N LEU A 35 10.25 17.06 -20.12
CA LEU A 35 9.61 18.31 -20.55
C LEU A 35 10.58 19.26 -21.28
N ASP A 36 11.89 19.13 -21.05
CA ASP A 36 12.90 19.97 -21.72
C ASP A 36 13.16 19.50 -23.16
N MET A 37 12.71 18.28 -23.51
CA MET A 37 12.95 17.68 -24.81
C MET A 37 12.09 18.32 -25.90
N LYS A 38 12.69 18.56 -27.06
CA LYS A 38 12.02 19.18 -28.21
C LYS A 38 11.51 18.11 -29.18
N GLY A 39 10.62 18.48 -30.10
CA GLY A 39 10.08 17.54 -31.09
C GLY A 39 11.15 16.79 -31.91
N ASN A 40 12.26 17.45 -32.25
CA ASN A 40 13.39 16.79 -32.95
C ASN A 40 14.13 15.79 -32.06
N ASP A 41 14.20 16.04 -30.75
CA ASP A 41 14.80 15.11 -29.78
C ASP A 41 13.95 13.83 -29.70
N TRP A 42 12.62 13.97 -29.62
CA TRP A 42 11.70 12.83 -29.60
C TRP A 42 11.70 12.03 -30.90
N LYS A 43 11.85 12.69 -32.06
CA LYS A 43 12.00 12.00 -33.34
C LYS A 43 13.27 11.15 -33.39
N TYR A 44 14.38 11.67 -32.87
CA TYR A 44 15.63 10.93 -32.73
C TYR A 44 15.47 9.73 -31.79
N ILE A 45 14.98 9.97 -30.57
CA ILE A 45 14.76 8.91 -29.57
C ILE A 45 13.83 7.81 -30.06
N SER A 46 12.74 8.16 -30.73
CA SER A 46 11.80 7.16 -31.28
C SER A 46 12.49 6.24 -32.29
N THR A 47 13.42 6.78 -33.09
CA THR A 47 14.19 6.00 -34.06
C THR A 47 15.19 5.08 -33.35
N GLU A 48 15.89 5.60 -32.33
CA GLU A 48 16.81 4.80 -31.52
C GLU A 48 16.07 3.67 -30.78
N PHE A 49 14.88 3.92 -30.25
CA PHE A 49 14.06 2.90 -29.60
C PHE A 49 13.67 1.78 -30.57
N LYS A 50 13.18 2.12 -31.77
CA LYS A 50 12.84 1.12 -32.81
C LYS A 50 14.06 0.26 -33.17
N ASN A 51 15.20 0.89 -33.43
CA ASN A 51 16.45 0.19 -33.75
C ASN A 51 16.93 -0.71 -32.60
N TYR A 52 16.80 -0.23 -31.36
CA TYR A 52 17.22 -0.98 -30.19
C TYR A 52 16.33 -2.21 -29.94
N ILE A 53 15.01 -2.05 -30.07
CA ILE A 53 14.03 -3.14 -29.99
C ILE A 53 14.34 -4.21 -31.03
N GLU A 54 14.59 -3.81 -32.28
CA GLU A 54 14.94 -4.73 -33.36
C GLU A 54 16.23 -5.50 -33.05
N LYS A 55 17.28 -4.80 -32.60
CA LYS A 55 18.55 -5.43 -32.24
C LYS A 55 18.42 -6.43 -31.10
N LYS A 56 17.58 -6.14 -30.09
CA LYS A 56 17.45 -6.94 -28.88
C LYS A 56 16.47 -8.09 -29.01
N LEU A 57 15.33 -7.84 -29.66
CA LEU A 57 14.24 -8.81 -29.77
C LEU A 57 14.21 -9.51 -31.13
N ASN A 58 15.10 -9.14 -32.07
CA ASN A 58 15.16 -9.64 -33.43
C ASN A 58 13.79 -9.58 -34.15
N LYS A 59 13.03 -8.50 -33.85
CA LYS A 59 11.70 -8.22 -34.39
C LYS A 59 11.58 -6.73 -34.66
N HIS A 60 11.12 -6.36 -35.85
CA HIS A 60 10.80 -4.98 -36.16
C HIS A 60 9.61 -4.49 -35.33
N PHE A 61 9.60 -3.19 -35.02
CA PHE A 61 8.42 -2.55 -34.45
C PHE A 61 7.33 -2.47 -35.53
N PRO A 62 6.12 -3.01 -35.30
CA PRO A 62 5.08 -3.05 -36.31
C PRO A 62 4.57 -1.63 -36.60
N ASP A 63 4.59 -1.20 -37.87
CA ASP A 63 4.01 0.08 -38.28
C ASP A 63 2.50 -0.04 -38.63
N ASP A 64 1.98 -1.27 -38.84
CA ASP A 64 0.54 -1.51 -39.03
C ASP A 64 -0.22 -1.42 -37.67
N PRO A 65 -1.19 -0.51 -37.52
CA PRO A 65 -1.99 -0.40 -36.30
C PRO A 65 -2.81 -1.67 -35.99
N TYR A 66 -3.20 -2.48 -36.98
CA TYR A 66 -3.92 -3.73 -36.73
C TYR A 66 -3.01 -4.82 -36.15
N GLU A 67 -1.76 -4.89 -36.63
CA GLU A 67 -0.75 -5.77 -36.03
C GLU A 67 -0.45 -5.37 -34.58
N GLN A 68 -0.35 -4.07 -34.29
CA GLN A 68 -0.21 -3.56 -32.92
C GLN A 68 -1.40 -3.93 -32.04
N LEU A 69 -2.63 -3.75 -32.54
CA LEU A 69 -3.86 -4.06 -31.81
C LEU A 69 -3.94 -5.56 -31.47
N TRP A 70 -3.77 -6.42 -32.46
CA TRP A 70 -3.81 -7.88 -32.25
C TRP A 70 -2.66 -8.37 -31.38
N GLY A 71 -1.45 -7.81 -31.56
CA GLY A 71 -0.31 -8.07 -30.70
C GLY A 71 -0.59 -7.68 -29.24
N GLY A 72 -1.23 -6.53 -29.01
CA GLY A 72 -1.65 -6.08 -27.68
C GLY A 72 -2.69 -7.01 -27.05
N ILE A 73 -3.74 -7.38 -27.78
CA ILE A 73 -4.77 -8.33 -27.33
C ILE A 73 -4.15 -9.66 -26.92
N GLN A 74 -3.29 -10.22 -27.78
CA GLN A 74 -2.60 -11.47 -27.50
C GLN A 74 -1.71 -11.36 -26.25
N ALA A 75 -0.95 -10.27 -26.12
CA ALA A 75 -0.08 -10.04 -24.98
C ALA A 75 -0.85 -9.96 -23.65
N VAL A 76 -2.06 -9.38 -23.65
CA VAL A 76 -2.93 -9.34 -22.46
C VAL A 76 -3.39 -10.74 -22.07
N PHE A 77 -3.88 -11.55 -23.01
CA PHE A 77 -4.29 -12.93 -22.70
C PHE A 77 -3.13 -13.81 -22.24
N GLN A 78 -1.95 -13.67 -22.87
CA GLN A 78 -0.75 -14.36 -22.41
C GLN A 78 -0.35 -13.92 -20.99
N SER A 79 -0.51 -12.64 -20.66
CA SER A 79 -0.17 -12.11 -19.33
C SER A 79 -0.97 -12.76 -18.20
N TRP A 80 -2.22 -13.20 -18.47
CA TRP A 80 -3.03 -13.96 -17.50
C TRP A 80 -2.34 -15.26 -17.07
N SER A 81 -1.65 -15.92 -17.99
CA SER A 81 -0.92 -17.18 -17.71
C SER A 81 0.51 -16.95 -17.22
N GLY A 82 0.94 -15.70 -17.09
CA GLY A 82 2.28 -15.36 -16.60
C GLY A 82 2.50 -15.83 -15.16
N ALA A 83 3.77 -16.13 -14.81
CA ALA A 83 4.14 -16.63 -13.48
C ALA A 83 3.68 -15.68 -12.34
N ARG A 84 3.86 -14.37 -12.53
CA ARG A 84 3.40 -13.34 -11.57
C ARG A 84 1.89 -13.36 -11.37
N ALA A 85 1.11 -13.44 -12.45
CA ALA A 85 -0.35 -13.47 -12.38
C ALA A 85 -0.84 -14.77 -11.71
N THR A 86 -0.21 -15.90 -12.02
CA THR A 86 -0.52 -17.20 -11.40
C THR A 86 -0.24 -17.19 -9.90
N HIS A 87 0.88 -16.61 -9.48
CA HIS A 87 1.20 -16.47 -8.05
C HIS A 87 0.23 -15.54 -7.33
N TYR A 88 -0.07 -14.37 -7.93
CA TYR A 88 -1.06 -13.43 -7.40
C TYR A 88 -2.42 -14.08 -7.20
N ARG A 89 -2.92 -14.83 -8.19
CA ARG A 89 -4.19 -15.56 -8.07
C ARG A 89 -4.21 -16.61 -6.96
N ARG A 90 -3.09 -17.29 -6.69
CA ARG A 90 -3.00 -18.25 -5.59
C ARG A 90 -3.08 -17.57 -4.23
N ILE A 91 -2.43 -16.40 -4.08
CA ILE A 91 -2.47 -15.61 -2.84
C ILE A 91 -3.87 -15.05 -2.62
N GLU A 92 -4.45 -14.45 -3.65
CA GLU A 92 -5.73 -13.75 -3.58
C GLU A 92 -6.94 -14.67 -3.78
N ASN A 93 -6.71 -16.00 -3.85
CA ASN A 93 -7.73 -17.02 -4.09
C ASN A 93 -8.63 -16.76 -5.32
N ILE A 94 -8.07 -16.22 -6.40
CA ILE A 94 -8.78 -15.94 -7.64
C ILE A 94 -8.76 -17.18 -8.55
N PRO A 95 -9.91 -17.68 -9.01
CA PRO A 95 -9.97 -18.86 -9.89
C PRO A 95 -9.23 -18.65 -11.23
N ASN A 96 -8.41 -19.62 -11.63
CA ASN A 96 -7.65 -19.56 -12.88
C ASN A 96 -8.54 -19.51 -14.13
N ASN A 97 -9.74 -20.07 -14.06
CA ASN A 97 -10.68 -20.21 -15.18
C ASN A 97 -11.45 -18.92 -15.52
N TRP A 98 -11.30 -17.84 -14.74
CA TRP A 98 -11.97 -16.57 -15.03
C TRP A 98 -11.42 -15.88 -16.28
N GLY A 99 -10.11 -15.98 -16.52
CA GLY A 99 -9.46 -15.24 -17.60
C GLY A 99 -9.34 -13.74 -17.32
N THR A 100 -9.03 -12.97 -18.36
CA THR A 100 -8.96 -11.52 -18.33
C THR A 100 -9.62 -10.95 -19.60
N ALA A 101 -10.23 -9.77 -19.49
CA ALA A 101 -10.81 -9.07 -20.63
C ALA A 101 -9.78 -8.11 -21.26
N VAL A 102 -10.05 -7.67 -22.49
CA VAL A 102 -9.27 -6.61 -23.15
C VAL A 102 -10.19 -5.43 -23.44
N ASN A 103 -9.84 -4.26 -22.89
CA ASN A 103 -10.56 -3.02 -23.13
C ASN A 103 -9.85 -2.23 -24.23
N VAL A 104 -10.53 -1.99 -25.35
CA VAL A 104 -10.04 -1.13 -26.44
C VAL A 104 -10.83 0.16 -26.39
N GLN A 105 -10.14 1.27 -26.13
CA GLN A 105 -10.76 2.58 -25.89
C GLN A 105 -10.15 3.62 -26.82
N ALA A 106 -10.96 4.60 -27.23
CA ALA A 106 -10.45 5.78 -27.93
C ALA A 106 -9.51 6.57 -27.00
N MET A 107 -8.35 6.97 -27.52
CA MET A 107 -7.37 7.74 -26.75
C MET A 107 -7.85 9.18 -26.54
N VAL A 108 -7.59 9.69 -25.35
CA VAL A 108 -7.66 11.11 -24.99
C VAL A 108 -6.34 11.51 -24.33
N PHE A 109 -5.93 12.76 -24.49
CA PHE A 109 -4.56 13.18 -24.21
C PHE A 109 -4.48 14.28 -23.15
N GLY A 110 -3.94 13.92 -21.97
CA GLY A 110 -3.62 14.86 -20.90
C GLY A 110 -2.33 15.66 -21.11
N ASN A 111 -1.59 15.39 -22.21
CA ASN A 111 -0.26 15.93 -22.51
C ASN A 111 -0.19 16.75 -23.81
N THR A 112 -1.30 17.36 -24.23
CA THR A 112 -1.37 18.23 -25.42
C THR A 112 -1.03 19.70 -25.15
N GLY A 113 -0.65 20.05 -23.92
CA GLY A 113 -0.27 21.40 -23.53
C GLY A 113 -0.80 21.81 -22.16
N GLU A 114 -0.76 23.10 -21.87
CA GLU A 114 -1.09 23.65 -20.54
C GLU A 114 -2.58 23.51 -20.17
N ALA A 115 -3.46 23.40 -21.16
CA ALA A 115 -4.90 23.21 -20.98
C ALA A 115 -5.31 21.74 -20.81
N SER A 116 -4.33 20.84 -20.67
CA SER A 116 -4.54 19.40 -20.54
C SER A 116 -3.91 18.86 -19.27
N ALA A 117 -4.53 17.81 -18.73
CA ALA A 117 -4.16 17.23 -17.46
C ALA A 117 -4.64 15.78 -17.37
N THR A 118 -4.11 15.05 -16.39
CA THR A 118 -4.60 13.73 -16.00
C THR A 118 -4.58 13.63 -14.48
N GLY A 119 -5.43 12.78 -13.91
CA GLY A 119 -5.45 12.58 -12.48
C GLY A 119 -6.19 11.34 -12.03
N VAL A 120 -6.00 11.05 -10.75
CA VAL A 120 -6.65 9.95 -10.04
C VAL A 120 -7.31 10.52 -8.80
N ALA A 121 -8.53 10.10 -8.50
CA ALA A 121 -9.29 10.60 -7.38
C ALA A 121 -10.15 9.52 -6.73
N PHE A 122 -10.36 9.65 -5.42
CA PHE A 122 -11.25 8.85 -4.60
C PHE A 122 -12.41 9.71 -4.12
N THR A 123 -13.64 9.21 -4.23
CA THR A 123 -14.82 9.99 -3.81
C THR A 123 -14.84 10.31 -2.32
N ARG A 124 -14.09 9.57 -1.51
CA ARG A 124 -13.79 9.84 -0.09
C ARG A 124 -12.32 9.58 0.18
N ASN A 125 -11.80 10.03 1.33
CA ASN A 125 -10.42 9.77 1.69
C ASN A 125 -10.19 8.27 1.98
N PRO A 126 -9.35 7.55 1.19
CA PRO A 126 -9.18 6.11 1.32
C PRO A 126 -8.38 5.68 2.56
N ALA A 127 -7.72 6.62 3.25
CA ALA A 127 -6.94 6.37 4.45
C ALA A 127 -7.73 6.63 5.74
N THR A 128 -8.55 7.67 5.77
CA THR A 128 -9.30 8.08 6.98
C THR A 128 -10.80 7.78 6.93
N GLY A 129 -11.37 7.62 5.74
CA GLY A 129 -12.80 7.46 5.54
C GLY A 129 -13.59 8.78 5.47
N GLU A 130 -12.96 9.92 5.71
CA GLU A 130 -13.63 11.23 5.65
C GLU A 130 -14.29 11.45 4.28
N ASN A 131 -15.54 11.94 4.27
CA ASN A 131 -16.27 12.30 3.06
C ASN A 131 -15.74 13.60 2.43
N LYS A 132 -14.49 13.56 1.98
CA LYS A 132 -13.82 14.63 1.23
C LYS A 132 -13.30 14.07 -0.07
N PHE A 133 -13.49 14.82 -1.16
CA PHE A 133 -12.95 14.42 -2.45
C PHE A 133 -11.43 14.42 -2.37
N TYR A 134 -10.79 13.27 -2.54
CA TYR A 134 -9.36 13.11 -2.33
C TYR A 134 -8.70 12.69 -3.63
N GLY A 135 -7.53 13.23 -3.97
CA GLY A 135 -6.86 12.83 -5.21
C GLY A 135 -5.74 13.75 -5.60
N GLU A 136 -5.13 13.41 -6.72
CA GLU A 136 -3.98 14.11 -7.25
C GLU A 136 -4.03 14.19 -8.77
N TRP A 137 -3.35 15.17 -9.34
CA TRP A 137 -3.32 15.39 -10.78
C TRP A 137 -1.98 15.93 -11.27
N LEU A 138 -1.73 15.81 -12.57
CA LEU A 138 -0.58 16.39 -13.24
C LEU A 138 -1.02 17.17 -14.48
N GLN A 139 -0.47 18.37 -14.65
CA GLN A 139 -0.61 19.18 -15.85
C GLN A 139 0.30 18.67 -16.96
N ASN A 140 -0.20 18.66 -18.20
CA ASN A 140 0.55 18.28 -19.39
C ASN A 140 1.29 16.95 -19.20
N ALA A 141 0.53 15.89 -18.89
CA ALA A 141 1.02 14.58 -18.47
C ALA A 141 0.07 13.46 -18.90
N GLN A 142 0.56 12.22 -18.92
CA GLN A 142 -0.29 11.03 -19.05
C GLN A 142 -0.35 10.24 -17.74
N GLY A 143 -1.33 9.35 -17.61
CA GLY A 143 -1.58 8.62 -16.37
C GLY A 143 -0.35 7.85 -15.85
N GLU A 144 0.54 7.43 -16.75
CA GLU A 144 1.82 6.83 -16.38
C GLU A 144 2.68 7.76 -15.51
N ASP A 145 2.73 9.06 -15.80
CA ASP A 145 3.52 10.03 -15.03
C ASP A 145 3.00 10.18 -13.59
N VAL A 146 1.69 10.03 -13.41
CA VAL A 146 1.03 10.08 -12.09
C VAL A 146 1.42 8.84 -11.28
N VAL A 147 1.40 7.66 -11.91
CA VAL A 147 1.68 6.38 -11.24
C VAL A 147 3.17 6.16 -11.01
N ALA A 148 4.03 6.61 -11.93
CA ALA A 148 5.47 6.41 -11.86
C ALA A 148 6.15 7.30 -10.81
N GLY A 149 5.49 8.37 -10.36
CA GLY A 149 6.02 9.26 -9.30
C GLY A 149 7.25 10.07 -9.73
N VAL A 150 7.53 10.16 -11.03
CA VAL A 150 8.65 10.94 -11.58
C VAL A 150 8.42 12.44 -11.35
N ARG A 151 7.15 12.86 -11.35
CA ARG A 151 6.74 14.24 -11.06
C ARG A 151 5.94 14.27 -9.77
N THR A 152 6.18 15.27 -8.93
CA THR A 152 5.36 15.52 -7.75
C THR A 152 3.95 15.92 -8.20
N PRO A 153 2.92 15.14 -7.85
CA PRO A 153 1.57 15.42 -8.28
C PRO A 153 0.96 16.56 -7.46
N HIS A 154 0.03 17.28 -8.09
CA HIS A 154 -0.66 18.40 -7.50
C HIS A 154 -1.91 17.94 -6.74
N PRO A 155 -2.32 18.63 -5.66
CA PRO A 155 -3.54 18.27 -4.93
C PRO A 155 -4.78 18.49 -5.80
N LEU A 156 -5.80 17.66 -5.64
CA LEU A 156 -7.06 17.82 -6.39
C LEU A 156 -7.81 19.11 -6.00
N ASN A 157 -7.87 19.43 -4.70
CA ASN A 157 -8.62 20.57 -4.16
C ASN A 157 -7.95 21.19 -2.95
N GLU A 158 -8.50 22.30 -2.44
CA GLU A 158 -7.99 22.96 -1.24
C GLU A 158 -8.23 22.12 0.04
N ALA A 159 -9.36 21.43 0.12
CA ALA A 159 -9.83 20.75 1.32
C ALA A 159 -8.97 19.56 1.74
N THR A 160 -8.21 18.97 0.82
CA THR A 160 -7.37 17.78 1.04
C THR A 160 -5.88 18.05 0.88
N ARG A 161 -5.46 19.31 0.79
CA ARG A 161 -4.03 19.67 0.78
C ARG A 161 -3.32 19.17 2.04
N THR A 162 -2.12 18.65 1.85
CA THR A 162 -1.21 18.30 2.93
C THR A 162 -0.28 19.47 3.23
N LYS A 163 0.53 19.36 4.29
CA LYS A 163 1.54 20.39 4.59
C LYS A 163 2.55 20.50 3.46
N GLU A 164 2.86 19.37 2.84
CA GLU A 164 3.82 19.20 1.76
C GLU A 164 3.27 19.78 0.45
N SER A 165 1.98 19.58 0.13
CA SER A 165 1.38 20.06 -1.11
C SER A 165 0.80 21.48 -1.04
N LYS A 166 0.90 22.15 0.12
CA LYS A 166 0.30 23.48 0.35
C LYS A 166 0.80 24.56 -0.62
N HIS A 167 2.05 24.45 -1.08
CA HIS A 167 2.67 25.39 -2.01
C HIS A 167 2.28 25.12 -3.48
N LEU A 168 1.69 23.96 -3.79
CA LEU A 168 1.26 23.58 -5.13
C LEU A 168 -0.16 24.08 -5.41
N LYS A 169 -0.45 24.40 -6.67
CA LYS A 169 -1.81 24.76 -7.12
C LYS A 169 -2.69 23.51 -7.19
N SER A 170 -3.94 23.63 -6.75
CA SER A 170 -4.94 22.55 -6.87
C SER A 170 -5.65 22.56 -8.22
N LEU A 171 -6.28 21.43 -8.61
CA LEU A 171 -7.11 21.38 -9.82
C LEU A 171 -8.30 22.33 -9.70
N GLU A 172 -8.92 22.38 -8.52
CA GLU A 172 -9.99 23.33 -8.17
C GLU A 172 -9.62 24.78 -8.50
N SER A 173 -8.40 25.21 -8.15
CA SER A 173 -7.92 26.55 -8.44
C SER A 173 -7.46 26.75 -9.88
N PHE A 174 -6.93 25.69 -10.51
CA PHE A 174 -6.27 25.78 -11.81
C PHE A 174 -7.24 25.63 -12.99
N MET A 175 -8.15 24.66 -12.91
CA MET A 175 -9.19 24.36 -13.92
C MET A 175 -10.57 24.26 -13.24
N PRO A 176 -11.13 25.37 -12.73
CA PRO A 176 -12.32 25.34 -11.88
C PRO A 176 -13.54 24.69 -12.56
N LYS A 177 -13.73 24.93 -13.86
CA LYS A 177 -14.85 24.35 -14.62
C LYS A 177 -14.76 22.81 -14.69
N ALA A 178 -13.58 22.28 -14.98
CA ALA A 178 -13.36 20.84 -15.05
C ALA A 178 -13.47 20.20 -13.65
N TYR A 179 -12.98 20.87 -12.60
CA TYR A 179 -13.12 20.41 -11.23
C TYR A 179 -14.59 20.35 -10.77
N THR A 180 -15.40 21.39 -11.08
CA THR A 180 -16.84 21.37 -10.76
C THR A 180 -17.53 20.18 -11.42
N GLN A 181 -17.30 19.98 -12.72
CA GLN A 181 -17.86 18.83 -13.45
C GLN A 181 -17.40 17.50 -12.86
N LEU A 182 -16.13 17.38 -12.50
CA LEU A 182 -15.57 16.18 -11.88
C LEU A 182 -16.20 15.90 -10.50
N ASN A 183 -16.45 16.93 -9.70
CA ASN A 183 -17.10 16.78 -8.40
C ASN A 183 -18.60 16.42 -8.51
N ASP A 184 -19.28 16.87 -9.56
CA ASP A 184 -20.66 16.44 -9.86
C ASP A 184 -20.69 14.94 -10.26
N ILE A 185 -19.71 14.51 -11.08
CA ILE A 185 -19.54 13.10 -11.46
C ILE A 185 -19.19 12.23 -10.25
N ARG A 186 -18.30 12.70 -9.36
CA ARG A 186 -17.98 12.04 -8.08
C ARG A 186 -19.26 11.70 -7.30
N THR A 187 -20.13 12.69 -7.12
CA THR A 187 -21.40 12.52 -6.38
C THR A 187 -22.34 11.55 -7.09
N SER A 188 -22.43 11.64 -8.42
CA SER A 188 -23.27 10.75 -9.24
C SER A 188 -22.81 9.29 -9.16
N LEU A 189 -21.49 9.06 -9.26
CA LEU A 189 -20.89 7.72 -9.18
C LEU A 189 -21.07 7.11 -7.79
N GLU A 190 -20.81 7.87 -6.73
CA GLU A 190 -20.95 7.39 -5.36
C GLU A 190 -22.41 7.07 -5.02
N THR A 191 -23.37 7.86 -5.50
CA THR A 191 -24.80 7.57 -5.34
C THR A 191 -25.20 6.32 -6.13
N HIS A 192 -24.77 6.23 -7.40
CA HIS A 192 -25.15 5.12 -8.29
C HIS A 192 -24.65 3.77 -7.78
N TYR A 193 -23.38 3.69 -7.40
CA TYR A 193 -22.78 2.47 -6.86
C TYR A 193 -23.05 2.29 -5.36
N SER A 194 -23.57 3.31 -4.69
CA SER A 194 -23.74 3.38 -3.24
C SER A 194 -22.44 2.99 -2.51
N GLU A 195 -21.29 3.40 -3.04
CA GLU A 195 -19.96 2.95 -2.61
C GLU A 195 -18.87 3.95 -3.03
N MET A 196 -17.80 4.04 -2.25
CA MET A 196 -16.64 4.87 -2.53
C MET A 196 -15.95 4.42 -3.82
N GLN A 197 -15.75 5.36 -4.75
CA GLN A 197 -15.14 5.08 -6.05
C GLN A 197 -13.71 5.62 -6.13
N ASP A 198 -12.84 4.81 -6.72
CA ASP A 198 -11.54 5.17 -7.28
C ASP A 198 -11.73 5.47 -8.77
N ILE A 199 -11.32 6.66 -9.18
CA ILE A 199 -11.68 7.31 -10.43
C ILE A 199 -10.42 7.76 -11.14
N GLU A 200 -10.31 7.44 -12.42
CA GLU A 200 -9.27 7.95 -13.32
C GLU A 200 -9.89 8.88 -14.37
N PHE A 201 -9.28 10.04 -14.57
CA PHE A 201 -9.77 11.05 -15.50
C PHE A 201 -8.65 11.70 -16.29
N THR A 202 -9.01 12.24 -17.46
CA THR A 202 -8.14 13.06 -18.29
C THR A 202 -8.88 14.30 -18.72
N ILE A 203 -8.19 15.43 -18.74
CA ILE A 203 -8.67 16.69 -19.30
C ILE A 203 -7.85 16.92 -20.56
N GLU A 204 -8.52 16.96 -21.71
CA GLU A 204 -7.90 17.26 -22.99
C GLU A 204 -8.46 18.59 -23.49
N ASN A 205 -7.61 19.61 -23.62
CA ASN A 205 -8.00 20.94 -24.10
C ASN A 205 -9.22 21.52 -23.34
N ASN A 206 -9.20 21.44 -22.01
CA ASN A 206 -10.29 21.81 -21.08
C ASN A 206 -11.55 20.92 -21.12
N PHE A 207 -11.57 19.81 -21.88
CA PHE A 207 -12.67 18.85 -21.86
C PHE A 207 -12.36 17.67 -20.94
N LEU A 208 -13.21 17.44 -19.94
CA LEU A 208 -13.07 16.32 -19.00
C LEU A 208 -13.57 15.01 -19.62
N TRP A 209 -12.77 13.96 -19.48
CA TRP A 209 -13.06 12.59 -19.86
C TRP A 209 -12.86 11.66 -18.66
N MET A 210 -13.86 10.82 -18.39
CA MET A 210 -13.76 9.76 -17.38
C MET A 210 -13.25 8.48 -18.03
N LEU A 211 -12.17 7.92 -17.51
CA LEU A 211 -11.50 6.76 -18.10
C LEU A 211 -11.85 5.47 -17.38
N GLN A 212 -11.83 5.51 -16.05
CA GLN A 212 -12.09 4.36 -15.21
C GLN A 212 -12.82 4.78 -13.93
N THR A 213 -13.71 3.91 -13.46
CA THR A 213 -14.21 3.94 -12.09
C THR A 213 -14.25 2.52 -11.56
N ARG A 214 -13.97 2.35 -10.28
CA ARG A 214 -14.12 1.09 -9.57
C ARG A 214 -14.32 1.34 -8.09
N THR A 215 -14.80 0.34 -7.36
CA THR A 215 -14.77 0.37 -5.90
C THR A 215 -13.35 0.63 -5.40
N GLY A 216 -13.16 1.69 -4.64
CA GLY A 216 -11.84 2.10 -4.19
C GLY A 216 -11.30 1.19 -3.09
N LYS A 217 -10.01 0.83 -3.20
CA LYS A 217 -9.28 0.18 -2.11
C LYS A 217 -9.06 1.19 -0.98
N ARG A 218 -9.11 0.72 0.26
CA ARG A 218 -9.10 1.57 1.46
C ARG A 218 -8.60 0.83 2.69
N THR A 219 -8.17 1.57 3.70
CA THR A 219 -7.75 1.01 5.01
C THR A 219 -8.97 0.50 5.78
N GLY A 220 -8.76 -0.35 6.80
CA GLY A 220 -9.86 -0.81 7.64
C GLY A 220 -10.58 0.31 8.39
N VAL A 221 -9.82 1.29 8.90
CA VAL A 221 -10.37 2.51 9.53
C VAL A 221 -11.31 3.24 8.56
N ALA A 222 -10.86 3.43 7.32
CA ALA A 222 -11.64 4.10 6.29
C ALA A 222 -12.87 3.30 5.88
N ALA A 223 -12.76 1.98 5.72
CA ALA A 223 -13.89 1.11 5.40
C ALA A 223 -15.02 1.22 6.43
N ILE A 224 -14.67 1.15 7.73
CA ILE A 224 -15.62 1.21 8.84
C ILE A 224 -16.26 2.59 8.93
N GLN A 225 -15.46 3.66 8.83
CA GLN A 225 -15.97 5.03 8.82
C GLN A 225 -16.96 5.25 7.67
N MET A 226 -16.59 4.88 6.45
CA MET A 226 -17.44 5.04 5.26
C MET A 226 -18.72 4.23 5.37
N ALA A 227 -18.65 2.97 5.84
CA ALA A 227 -19.82 2.12 5.98
C ALA A 227 -20.83 2.72 6.99
N VAL A 228 -20.34 3.24 8.13
CA VAL A 228 -21.21 3.88 9.13
C VAL A 228 -21.81 5.19 8.60
N ASP A 229 -21.02 6.01 7.92
CA ASP A 229 -21.49 7.25 7.30
C ASP A 229 -22.56 6.95 6.24
N MET A 230 -22.34 5.97 5.37
CA MET A 230 -23.28 5.61 4.31
C MET A 230 -24.61 5.06 4.85
N VAL A 231 -24.62 4.35 5.97
CA VAL A 231 -25.87 3.95 6.65
C VAL A 231 -26.58 5.17 7.25
N THR A 232 -25.82 6.09 7.83
CA THR A 232 -26.36 7.31 8.45
C THR A 232 -26.96 8.24 7.40
N ASP A 233 -26.33 8.32 6.24
CA ASP A 233 -26.80 9.06 5.05
C ASP A 233 -27.95 8.34 4.32
N GLY A 234 -28.31 7.12 4.74
CA GLY A 234 -29.39 6.32 4.15
C GLY A 234 -29.08 5.73 2.77
N MET A 235 -27.79 5.65 2.38
CA MET A 235 -27.35 5.07 1.11
C MET A 235 -27.35 3.55 1.11
N ILE A 236 -27.03 2.92 2.25
CA ILE A 236 -26.96 1.46 2.39
C ILE A 236 -27.62 0.99 3.69
N THR A 237 -27.98 -0.29 3.74
CA THR A 237 -28.51 -0.93 4.96
C THR A 237 -27.39 -1.32 5.92
N LYS A 238 -27.74 -1.66 7.17
CA LYS A 238 -26.75 -2.12 8.17
C LYS A 238 -26.16 -3.48 7.78
N GLU A 239 -26.98 -4.34 7.20
CA GLU A 239 -26.61 -5.66 6.70
C GLU A 239 -25.59 -5.53 5.56
N GLU A 240 -25.81 -4.57 4.66
CA GLU A 240 -24.88 -4.28 3.57
C GLU A 240 -23.58 -3.63 4.06
N ALA A 241 -23.66 -2.73 5.04
CA ALA A 241 -22.46 -2.16 5.67
C ALA A 241 -21.55 -3.23 6.29
N ILE A 242 -22.13 -4.24 6.95
CA ILE A 242 -21.36 -5.35 7.54
C ILE A 242 -20.77 -6.25 6.46
N SER A 243 -21.55 -6.60 5.42
CA SER A 243 -21.08 -7.54 4.39
C SER A 243 -19.95 -6.99 3.52
N ARG A 244 -19.81 -5.67 3.44
CA ARG A 244 -18.76 -4.99 2.67
C ARG A 244 -17.41 -4.90 3.37
N ILE A 245 -17.35 -5.15 4.67
CA ILE A 245 -16.12 -5.06 5.45
C ILE A 245 -15.48 -6.44 5.48
N ASN A 246 -14.28 -6.55 4.91
CA ASN A 246 -13.49 -7.77 5.03
C ASN A 246 -13.05 -7.93 6.51
N PRO A 247 -13.25 -9.09 7.15
CA PRO A 247 -12.77 -9.34 8.51
C PRO A 247 -11.31 -8.97 8.76
N GLU A 248 -10.42 -9.15 7.79
CA GLU A 248 -9.00 -8.79 7.91
C GLU A 248 -8.81 -7.28 8.11
N GLN A 249 -9.69 -6.44 7.55
CA GLN A 249 -9.66 -5.00 7.75
C GLN A 249 -10.05 -4.57 9.17
N ILE A 250 -10.72 -5.44 9.93
CA ILE A 250 -11.01 -5.18 11.35
C ILE A 250 -9.73 -5.36 12.17
N ASP A 251 -8.85 -6.30 11.79
CA ASP A 251 -7.58 -6.56 12.47
C ASP A 251 -6.66 -5.33 12.44
N ASP A 252 -6.68 -4.56 11.35
CA ASP A 252 -5.97 -3.27 11.23
C ASP A 252 -6.23 -2.32 12.42
N LEU A 253 -7.45 -2.31 12.95
CA LEU A 253 -7.84 -1.49 14.10
C LEU A 253 -7.39 -2.05 15.44
N LEU A 254 -7.05 -3.33 15.48
CA LEU A 254 -6.62 -4.05 16.68
C LEU A 254 -5.11 -4.01 16.87
N HIS A 255 -4.36 -3.65 15.83
CA HIS A 255 -2.92 -3.46 15.96
C HIS A 255 -2.58 -2.24 16.83
N PRO A 256 -1.54 -2.34 17.69
CA PRO A 256 -1.00 -1.20 18.40
C PRO A 256 -0.64 -0.07 17.43
N THR A 257 -0.90 1.18 17.84
CA THR A 257 -0.54 2.38 17.06
C THR A 257 0.40 3.26 17.86
N LEU A 258 1.10 4.20 17.23
CA LEU A 258 1.87 5.19 17.99
C LEU A 258 0.94 6.07 18.83
N ASN A 259 1.37 6.42 20.04
CA ASN A 259 0.65 7.38 20.88
C ASN A 259 0.58 8.73 20.17
N LYS A 260 -0.64 9.20 19.88
CA LYS A 260 -0.87 10.41 19.06
C LYS A 260 -0.26 11.69 19.65
N GLU A 261 -0.19 11.82 20.97
CA GLU A 261 0.34 13.02 21.62
C GLU A 261 1.87 13.03 21.63
N GLU A 262 2.50 11.86 21.75
CA GLU A 262 3.95 11.72 21.58
C GLU A 262 4.34 11.84 20.09
N GLU A 263 3.58 11.22 19.19
CA GLU A 263 3.81 11.25 17.75
C GLU A 263 3.81 12.69 17.19
N LYS A 264 2.93 13.57 17.69
CA LYS A 264 2.89 14.99 17.30
C LYS A 264 4.15 15.76 17.69
N LYS A 265 4.85 15.33 18.73
CA LYS A 265 6.09 15.97 19.24
C LYS A 265 7.34 15.30 18.70
N ALA A 266 7.21 14.09 18.18
CA ALA A 266 8.31 13.29 17.69
C ALA A 266 8.89 13.87 16.40
N GLU A 267 10.20 13.77 16.27
CA GLU A 267 10.92 14.21 15.09
C GLU A 267 10.74 13.19 13.96
N VAL A 268 10.00 13.58 12.92
CA VAL A 268 9.91 12.81 11.67
C VAL A 268 11.27 12.89 10.97
N ILE A 269 11.87 11.74 10.69
CA ILE A 269 13.14 11.65 9.98
C ILE A 269 12.95 11.27 8.51
N ALA A 270 11.94 10.48 8.18
CA ALA A 270 11.67 10.07 6.81
C ALA A 270 10.18 9.77 6.60
N ARG A 271 9.76 9.74 5.33
CA ARG A 271 8.45 9.25 4.91
C ARG A 271 8.58 8.29 3.73
N GLY A 272 7.75 7.26 3.73
CA GLY A 272 7.59 6.32 2.63
C GLY A 272 6.11 5.99 2.41
N LEU A 273 5.84 4.93 1.67
CA LEU A 273 4.49 4.46 1.36
C LEU A 273 3.96 3.58 2.51
N PRO A 274 2.72 3.83 2.99
CA PRO A 274 2.12 3.10 4.11
C PRO A 274 1.66 1.69 3.66
N ALA A 275 2.53 0.69 3.80
CA ALA A 275 2.31 -0.64 3.23
C ALA A 275 1.62 -1.63 4.18
N GLY A 276 1.89 -1.55 5.47
CA GLY A 276 1.30 -2.39 6.51
C GLY A 276 0.91 -1.54 7.72
N PRO A 277 -0.29 -1.74 8.30
CA PRO A 277 -0.86 -0.87 9.32
C PRO A 277 -0.13 -0.99 10.68
N GLY A 278 -0.41 -0.05 11.58
CA GLY A 278 0.04 -0.11 12.97
C GLY A 278 1.33 0.66 13.25
N GLY A 279 1.77 0.59 14.51
CA GLY A 279 2.98 1.21 15.02
C GLY A 279 4.07 0.18 15.30
N GLY A 280 5.26 0.41 14.77
CA GLY A 280 6.45 -0.39 15.06
C GLY A 280 7.46 0.42 15.88
N ILE A 281 8.00 -0.14 16.96
CA ILE A 281 9.12 0.46 17.70
C ILE A 281 10.19 -0.59 17.89
N GLY A 282 11.42 -0.29 17.47
CA GLY A 282 12.52 -1.23 17.63
C GLY A 282 13.86 -0.62 17.32
N GLN A 283 14.90 -1.42 17.55
CA GLN A 283 16.26 -1.13 17.16
C GLN A 283 16.48 -1.49 15.69
N ILE A 284 17.22 -0.65 14.96
CA ILE A 284 17.55 -0.90 13.55
C ILE A 284 18.39 -2.17 13.45
N VAL A 285 18.00 -3.08 12.56
CA VAL A 285 18.79 -4.23 12.09
C VAL A 285 18.73 -4.30 10.57
N PHE A 286 19.82 -4.74 9.94
CA PHE A 286 19.99 -4.69 8.48
C PHE A 286 19.85 -6.03 7.76
N THR A 287 19.76 -7.12 8.52
CA THR A 287 19.70 -8.49 7.99
C THR A 287 18.62 -9.28 8.73
N ALA A 288 17.99 -10.22 8.02
CA ALA A 288 16.95 -11.06 8.59
C ALA A 288 17.47 -11.95 9.73
N ASP A 289 18.68 -12.51 9.58
CA ASP A 289 19.31 -13.36 10.60
C ASP A 289 19.57 -12.59 11.91
N GLU A 290 20.05 -11.34 11.82
CA GLU A 290 20.27 -10.53 13.01
C GLU A 290 18.94 -10.09 13.64
N ALA A 291 17.89 -9.86 12.83
CA ALA A 291 16.55 -9.57 13.34
C ALA A 291 16.02 -10.73 14.20
N GLU A 292 16.07 -11.97 13.69
CA GLU A 292 15.67 -13.17 14.40
C GLU A 292 16.49 -13.36 15.69
N LYS A 293 17.82 -13.27 15.59
CA LYS A 293 18.73 -13.44 16.73
C LYS A 293 18.48 -12.43 17.84
N GLN A 294 18.25 -11.16 17.51
CA GLN A 294 17.98 -10.11 18.50
C GLN A 294 16.57 -10.24 19.09
N ALA A 295 15.58 -10.65 18.29
CA ALA A 295 14.23 -10.96 18.76
C ALA A 295 14.23 -12.14 19.74
N MET A 296 14.96 -13.22 19.44
CA MET A 296 15.16 -14.35 20.35
C MET A 296 15.85 -13.94 21.67
N ALA A 297 16.67 -12.89 21.64
CA ALA A 297 17.26 -12.28 22.84
C ALA A 297 16.30 -11.33 23.58
N GLY A 298 15.03 -11.25 23.18
CA GLY A 298 13.98 -10.43 23.78
C GLY A 298 14.04 -8.95 23.40
N LYS A 299 14.81 -8.58 22.37
CA LYS A 299 14.88 -7.19 21.90
C LYS A 299 13.88 -6.93 20.79
N LYS A 300 13.31 -5.73 20.81
CA LYS A 300 12.43 -5.23 19.75
C LYS A 300 13.27 -4.68 18.59
N VAL A 301 13.01 -5.12 17.36
CA VAL A 301 13.81 -4.74 16.18
C VAL A 301 12.95 -4.25 15.03
N ILE A 302 13.52 -3.36 14.21
CA ILE A 302 12.98 -2.93 12.92
C ILE A 302 13.95 -3.37 11.84
N LEU A 303 13.47 -4.20 10.92
CA LEU A 303 14.26 -4.65 9.78
C LEU A 303 14.29 -3.55 8.70
N VAL A 304 15.47 -3.01 8.45
CA VAL A 304 15.72 -1.98 7.43
C VAL A 304 16.48 -2.60 6.26
N ARG A 305 15.89 -2.56 5.07
CA ARG A 305 16.43 -3.19 3.86
C ARG A 305 16.30 -2.27 2.65
N GLU A 306 17.11 -2.49 1.63
CA GLU A 306 16.92 -1.76 0.36
C GLU A 306 15.64 -2.26 -0.34
N GLU A 307 15.49 -3.58 -0.39
CA GLU A 307 14.28 -4.34 -0.73
C GLU A 307 14.30 -5.67 0.03
N THR A 308 13.16 -6.34 0.16
CA THR A 308 13.09 -7.69 0.76
C THR A 308 12.86 -8.76 -0.28
N SER A 309 13.32 -9.97 0.03
CA SER A 309 13.16 -11.18 -0.78
C SER A 309 12.53 -12.31 0.06
N PRO A 310 12.10 -13.42 -0.56
CA PRO A 310 11.60 -14.59 0.17
C PRO A 310 12.57 -15.16 1.20
N GLU A 311 13.88 -14.90 1.06
CA GLU A 311 14.91 -15.31 2.02
C GLU A 311 14.89 -14.48 3.31
N ASP A 312 14.22 -13.33 3.33
CA ASP A 312 14.17 -12.43 4.48
C ASP A 312 12.98 -12.72 5.43
N VAL A 313 12.15 -13.71 5.10
CA VAL A 313 10.83 -13.97 5.75
C VAL A 313 10.95 -14.23 7.25
N HIS A 314 11.95 -14.97 7.72
CA HIS A 314 12.16 -15.26 9.15
C HIS A 314 12.42 -13.98 9.94
N GLY A 315 13.34 -13.13 9.48
CA GLY A 315 13.62 -11.86 10.15
C GLY A 315 12.48 -10.84 10.03
N MET A 316 11.75 -10.85 8.91
CA MET A 316 10.55 -10.02 8.75
C MET A 316 9.45 -10.41 9.75
N HIS A 317 9.28 -11.71 10.02
CA HIS A 317 8.29 -12.21 10.98
C HIS A 317 8.66 -11.85 12.43
N GLU A 318 9.93 -11.86 12.79
CA GLU A 318 10.37 -11.53 14.15
C GLU A 318 10.49 -10.02 14.42
N SER A 319 10.42 -9.18 13.39
CA SER A 319 10.54 -7.72 13.52
C SER A 319 9.24 -7.04 13.93
N GLU A 320 9.32 -5.95 14.70
CA GLU A 320 8.17 -5.09 15.05
C GLU A 320 7.68 -4.24 13.87
N GLY A 321 8.52 -4.12 12.84
CA GLY A 321 8.17 -3.47 11.59
C GLY A 321 9.26 -3.59 10.53
N ILE A 322 8.89 -3.32 9.28
CA ILE A 322 9.75 -3.46 8.11
C ILE A 322 9.81 -2.12 7.37
N LEU A 323 11.03 -1.62 7.15
CA LEU A 323 11.29 -0.38 6.45
C LEU A 323 12.13 -0.66 5.20
N THR A 324 11.65 -0.28 4.01
CA THR A 324 12.42 -0.43 2.78
C THR A 324 12.67 0.89 2.05
N ALA A 325 13.88 1.04 1.50
CA ALA A 325 14.24 2.20 0.67
C ALA A 325 13.51 2.21 -0.68
N LYS A 326 13.36 1.01 -1.27
CA LYS A 326 12.67 0.79 -2.55
C LYS A 326 11.41 -0.05 -2.36
N GLY A 327 10.59 -0.11 -3.41
CA GLY A 327 9.38 -0.92 -3.45
C GLY A 327 8.10 -0.10 -3.33
N GLY A 328 7.07 -0.50 -4.06
CA GLY A 328 5.74 0.09 -3.99
C GLY A 328 4.79 -0.69 -3.08
N MET A 329 3.52 -0.28 -3.04
CA MET A 329 2.44 -0.92 -2.28
C MET A 329 2.17 -2.40 -2.63
N THR A 330 2.75 -2.90 -3.72
CA THR A 330 2.67 -4.29 -4.19
C THR A 330 4.02 -5.02 -4.17
N SER A 331 5.02 -4.44 -3.51
CA SER A 331 6.33 -5.07 -3.31
C SER A 331 6.26 -6.28 -2.37
N HIS A 332 7.28 -7.13 -2.39
CA HIS A 332 7.37 -8.30 -1.51
C HIS A 332 7.16 -7.92 -0.03
N ALA A 333 7.88 -6.91 0.46
CA ALA A 333 7.72 -6.37 1.82
C ALA A 333 6.27 -5.94 2.12
N ALA A 334 5.62 -5.25 1.18
CA ALA A 334 4.27 -4.74 1.36
C ALA A 334 3.20 -5.84 1.38
N LEU A 335 3.35 -6.88 0.56
CA LEU A 335 2.42 -8.01 0.51
C LEU A 335 2.54 -8.87 1.77
N VAL A 336 3.78 -9.21 2.14
CA VAL A 336 4.06 -10.09 3.27
C VAL A 336 3.70 -9.42 4.60
N ALA A 337 4.09 -8.16 4.81
CA ALA A 337 3.81 -7.47 6.07
C ALA A 337 2.31 -7.23 6.29
N ARG A 338 1.56 -6.96 5.21
CA ARG A 338 0.10 -6.82 5.27
C ARG A 338 -0.57 -8.12 5.65
N GLY A 339 -0.13 -9.25 5.09
CA GLY A 339 -0.65 -10.57 5.45
C GLY A 339 -0.41 -10.96 6.91
N TRP A 340 0.53 -10.32 7.60
CA TRP A 340 0.84 -10.56 9.01
C TRP A 340 0.39 -9.43 9.95
N GLY A 341 -0.26 -8.39 9.43
CA GLY A 341 -0.64 -7.25 10.25
C GLY A 341 0.54 -6.48 10.87
N LYS A 342 1.71 -6.50 10.22
CA LYS A 342 2.91 -5.81 10.72
C LYS A 342 3.05 -4.41 10.15
N CYS A 343 3.53 -3.49 10.98
CA CYS A 343 3.89 -2.15 10.58
C CYS A 343 4.92 -2.20 9.44
N CYS A 344 4.58 -1.64 8.29
CA CYS A 344 5.46 -1.68 7.13
C CYS A 344 5.41 -0.39 6.34
N ILE A 345 6.58 0.16 6.04
CA ILE A 345 6.77 1.34 5.21
C ILE A 345 7.73 0.97 4.10
N VAL A 346 7.30 1.13 2.85
CA VAL A 346 8.10 0.78 1.68
C VAL A 346 8.38 2.00 0.81
N GLY A 347 9.40 1.93 -0.04
CA GLY A 347 9.68 3.01 -1.00
C GLY A 347 10.04 4.33 -0.32
N CYS A 348 10.69 4.28 0.84
CA CYS A 348 11.19 5.47 1.50
C CYS A 348 12.52 5.90 0.84
N SER A 349 12.40 6.61 -0.28
CA SER A 349 13.52 7.02 -1.15
C SER A 349 14.55 7.91 -0.48
N ALA A 350 14.22 8.53 0.65
CA ALA A 350 15.15 9.30 1.47
C ALA A 350 16.18 8.43 2.20
N LEU A 351 15.98 7.11 2.28
CA LEU A 351 16.92 6.18 2.90
C LEU A 351 18.07 5.85 1.95
N ASN A 352 19.28 6.15 2.36
CA ASN A 352 20.49 5.61 1.77
C ASN A 352 21.14 4.62 2.75
N ILE A 353 21.21 3.34 2.37
CA ILE A 353 21.61 2.23 3.25
C ILE A 353 23.02 1.78 2.88
N ASP A 354 23.95 1.84 3.85
CA ASP A 354 25.29 1.27 3.70
C ASP A 354 25.42 0.04 4.61
N LEU A 355 25.24 -1.15 4.02
CA LEU A 355 25.33 -2.43 4.72
C LEU A 355 26.73 -2.72 5.27
N SER A 356 27.79 -2.19 4.63
CA SER A 356 29.17 -2.43 5.06
C SER A 356 29.50 -1.70 6.37
N LYS A 357 28.94 -0.50 6.53
CA LYS A 357 29.06 0.32 7.74
C LYS A 357 27.92 0.12 8.72
N LYS A 358 26.88 -0.62 8.32
CA LYS A 358 25.64 -0.81 9.08
C LYS A 358 25.03 0.54 9.52
N GLU A 359 24.93 1.46 8.56
CA GLU A 359 24.36 2.79 8.78
C GLU A 359 23.27 3.09 7.73
N ILE A 360 22.27 3.87 8.13
CA ILE A 360 21.37 4.57 7.23
C ILE A 360 21.67 6.06 7.28
N THR A 361 21.70 6.69 6.11
CA THR A 361 21.75 8.14 5.98
C THR A 361 20.40 8.61 5.44
N ILE A 362 19.79 9.56 6.14
CA ILE A 362 18.57 10.24 5.73
C ILE A 362 18.86 11.74 5.76
N ASP A 363 18.95 12.35 4.58
CA ASP A 363 19.48 13.70 4.40
C ASP A 363 20.85 13.86 5.09
N ASP A 364 20.94 14.72 6.11
CA ASP A 364 22.18 15.01 6.86
C ASP A 364 22.36 14.10 8.09
N LYS A 365 21.37 13.24 8.38
CA LYS A 365 21.30 12.45 9.63
C LYS A 365 21.76 11.03 9.38
N LYS A 366 22.64 10.55 10.27
CA LYS A 366 23.09 9.15 10.30
C LYS A 366 22.48 8.42 11.48
N LEU A 367 22.02 7.20 11.24
CA LEU A 367 21.58 6.25 12.25
C LEU A 367 22.29 4.92 12.03
N TYR A 368 22.59 4.22 13.11
CA TYR A 368 23.36 2.99 13.11
C TYR A 368 22.54 1.79 13.54
N GLU A 369 23.05 0.58 13.28
CA GLU A 369 22.49 -0.64 13.85
C GLU A 369 22.38 -0.51 15.38
N GLY A 370 21.23 -0.89 15.94
CA GLY A 370 20.95 -0.74 17.36
C GLY A 370 20.27 0.58 17.77
N ASP A 371 20.30 1.61 16.91
CA ASP A 371 19.58 2.86 17.19
C ASP A 371 18.06 2.63 17.17
N TRP A 372 17.36 3.34 18.04
CA TRP A 372 15.90 3.22 18.14
C TRP A 372 15.20 4.10 17.10
N ILE A 373 14.25 3.49 16.40
CA ILE A 373 13.31 4.19 15.54
C ILE A 373 11.89 3.75 15.85
N SER A 374 10.94 4.63 15.55
CA SER A 374 9.51 4.33 15.59
C SER A 374 8.90 4.56 14.22
N MET A 375 7.91 3.77 13.86
CA MET A 375 7.27 3.79 12.55
C MET A 375 5.77 3.84 12.73
N ASN A 376 5.11 4.63 11.89
CA ASN A 376 3.66 4.57 11.72
C ASN A 376 3.37 4.07 10.30
N GLY A 377 3.09 2.78 10.20
CA GLY A 377 2.79 2.11 8.95
C GLY A 377 1.49 2.55 8.29
N SER A 378 0.59 3.21 9.05
CA SER A 378 -0.67 3.74 8.52
C SER A 378 -0.53 5.10 7.82
N ASN A 379 0.49 5.90 8.17
CA ASN A 379 0.74 7.21 7.54
C ASN A 379 2.11 7.31 6.83
N GLY A 380 2.90 6.24 6.85
CA GLY A 380 4.19 6.15 6.19
C GLY A 380 5.31 6.94 6.86
N ALA A 381 5.15 7.41 8.10
CA ALA A 381 6.16 8.21 8.79
C ALA A 381 7.14 7.35 9.61
N VAL A 382 8.41 7.74 9.54
CA VAL A 382 9.50 7.19 10.37
C VAL A 382 9.98 8.30 11.32
N TYR A 383 10.14 7.95 12.59
CA TYR A 383 10.48 8.85 13.68
C TYR A 383 11.80 8.43 14.33
N LYS A 384 12.58 9.42 14.76
CA LYS A 384 13.78 9.18 15.57
C LYS A 384 13.40 8.81 16.99
N GLY A 385 14.02 7.76 17.55
CA GLY A 385 13.83 7.35 18.93
C GLY A 385 12.55 6.54 19.15
N LYS A 386 12.10 6.52 20.40
CA LYS A 386 10.94 5.75 20.85
C LYS A 386 9.72 6.65 21.01
N VAL A 387 8.66 6.37 20.27
CA VAL A 387 7.33 6.96 20.43
C VAL A 387 6.45 5.85 20.96
N ALA A 388 5.94 5.96 22.19
CA ALA A 388 5.27 4.84 22.86
C ALA A 388 4.12 4.25 22.03
N LEU A 389 3.96 2.93 22.07
CA LEU A 389 2.78 2.29 21.51
C LEU A 389 1.59 2.52 22.43
N GLN A 390 0.49 2.91 21.84
CA GLN A 390 -0.83 2.84 22.43
C GLN A 390 -1.48 1.56 21.94
N THR A 391 -1.84 0.67 22.86
CA THR A 391 -2.67 -0.49 22.56
C THR A 391 -3.94 -0.02 21.87
N ALA A 392 -4.33 -0.72 20.82
CA ALA A 392 -5.62 -0.47 20.19
C ALA A 392 -6.70 -0.49 21.26
N ASN A 393 -7.45 0.60 21.37
CA ASN A 393 -8.63 0.67 22.19
C ASN A 393 -9.82 0.71 21.21
N PRO A 394 -10.43 -0.44 20.87
CA PRO A 394 -11.55 -0.49 19.93
C PRO A 394 -12.71 0.39 20.40
N ASP A 395 -12.83 0.48 21.72
CA ASP A 395 -13.80 1.28 22.43
C ASP A 395 -13.61 2.80 22.26
N SER A 396 -12.40 3.24 21.90
CA SER A 396 -12.12 4.63 21.55
C SER A 396 -12.65 5.02 20.16
N ASN A 397 -12.92 4.03 19.29
CA ASN A 397 -13.44 4.26 17.95
C ASN A 397 -14.96 4.11 17.92
N LYS A 398 -15.66 5.25 17.79
CA LYS A 398 -17.13 5.31 17.78
C LYS A 398 -17.74 4.55 16.60
N THR A 399 -17.14 4.63 15.41
CA THR A 399 -17.69 3.95 14.22
C THR A 399 -17.46 2.45 14.28
N TYR A 400 -16.34 2.00 14.82
CA TYR A 400 -16.12 0.59 15.12
C TYR A 400 -17.18 0.04 16.09
N ARG A 401 -17.41 0.70 17.23
CA ARG A 401 -18.43 0.29 18.19
C ARG A 401 -19.81 0.19 17.55
N GLN A 402 -20.17 1.20 16.75
CA GLN A 402 -21.45 1.24 16.06
C GLN A 402 -21.61 0.05 15.10
N LEU A 403 -20.57 -0.27 14.34
CA LEU A 403 -20.56 -1.42 13.45
C LEU A 403 -20.69 -2.74 14.22
N MET A 404 -19.91 -2.92 15.29
CA MET A 404 -19.97 -4.13 16.12
C MET A 404 -21.36 -4.30 16.75
N MET A 405 -22.00 -3.22 17.20
CA MET A 405 -23.38 -3.25 17.67
C MET A 405 -24.38 -3.71 16.60
N TRP A 406 -24.13 -3.39 15.32
CA TRP A 406 -24.96 -3.91 14.23
C TRP A 406 -24.68 -5.39 14.00
N ALA A 407 -23.40 -5.78 13.97
CA ALA A 407 -22.98 -7.17 13.80
C ALA A 407 -23.55 -8.07 14.90
N ASP A 408 -23.49 -7.63 16.17
CA ASP A 408 -24.05 -8.36 17.32
C ASP A 408 -25.57 -8.54 17.25
N LYS A 409 -26.28 -7.57 16.68
CA LYS A 409 -27.74 -7.67 16.50
C LYS A 409 -28.14 -8.60 15.36
N ILE A 410 -27.31 -8.72 14.33
CA ILE A 410 -27.60 -9.49 13.12
C ILE A 410 -27.10 -10.94 13.26
N ARG A 411 -25.98 -11.17 13.97
CA ARG A 411 -25.42 -12.51 14.13
C ARG A 411 -26.37 -13.41 14.91
N THR A 412 -26.37 -14.69 14.53
CA THR A 412 -27.10 -15.74 15.23
C THR A 412 -26.17 -16.57 16.11
N LEU A 413 -24.91 -16.72 15.72
CA LEU A 413 -23.89 -17.42 16.48
C LEU A 413 -23.45 -16.59 17.69
N LYS A 414 -23.29 -17.26 18.83
CA LYS A 414 -22.59 -16.70 19.98
C LYS A 414 -21.09 -16.75 19.77
N ILE A 415 -20.39 -15.70 20.21
CA ILE A 415 -18.94 -15.60 20.08
C ILE A 415 -18.32 -15.82 21.46
N ARG A 416 -17.55 -16.91 21.60
CA ARG A 416 -16.77 -17.22 22.81
C ARG A 416 -15.29 -17.17 22.46
N THR A 417 -14.44 -16.97 23.46
CA THR A 417 -13.00 -16.93 23.29
C THR A 417 -12.31 -18.23 23.75
N ASN A 418 -11.11 -18.47 23.27
CA ASN A 418 -10.19 -19.40 23.91
C ASN A 418 -9.28 -18.58 24.82
N ALA A 419 -9.36 -18.81 26.12
CA ALA A 419 -8.59 -18.06 27.11
C ALA A 419 -8.16 -18.97 28.26
N ASP A 420 -6.87 -18.93 28.57
CA ASP A 420 -6.24 -19.83 29.52
C ASP A 420 -5.80 -19.10 30.81
N SER A 421 -5.78 -17.76 30.79
CA SER A 421 -5.46 -16.90 31.93
C SER A 421 -6.60 -15.91 32.25
N PRO A 422 -6.68 -15.42 33.51
CA PRO A 422 -7.62 -14.35 33.86
C PRO A 422 -7.45 -13.08 33.02
N GLU A 423 -6.21 -12.72 32.67
CA GLU A 423 -5.89 -11.55 31.86
C GLU A 423 -6.45 -11.67 30.44
N ASP A 424 -6.25 -12.82 29.79
CA ASP A 424 -6.78 -13.11 28.44
C ASP A 424 -8.32 -13.10 28.44
N ALA A 425 -8.93 -13.64 29.50
CA ALA A 425 -10.38 -13.67 29.65
C ALA A 425 -10.96 -12.25 29.79
N LEU A 426 -10.34 -11.39 30.61
CA LEU A 426 -10.74 -9.98 30.77
C LEU A 426 -10.62 -9.21 29.46
N GLN A 427 -9.51 -9.41 28.73
CA GLN A 427 -9.30 -8.77 27.43
C GLN A 427 -10.36 -9.23 26.43
N ALA A 428 -10.61 -10.53 26.30
CA ALA A 428 -11.60 -11.05 25.36
C ALA A 428 -13.02 -10.56 25.65
N ILE A 429 -13.41 -10.45 26.93
CA ILE A 429 -14.71 -9.87 27.32
C ILE A 429 -14.78 -8.40 26.89
N ALA A 430 -13.69 -7.63 27.01
CA ALA A 430 -13.65 -6.25 26.53
C ALA A 430 -13.82 -6.13 25.01
N PHE A 431 -13.47 -7.17 24.25
CA PHE A 431 -13.73 -7.28 22.80
C PHE A 431 -15.13 -7.82 22.45
N GLY A 432 -15.96 -8.15 23.45
CA GLY A 432 -17.33 -8.64 23.24
C GLY A 432 -17.50 -10.16 23.33
N ALA A 433 -16.49 -10.91 23.80
CA ALA A 433 -16.65 -12.35 24.01
C ALA A 433 -17.73 -12.64 25.07
N GLU A 434 -18.65 -13.54 24.74
CA GLU A 434 -19.81 -13.92 25.56
C GLU A 434 -19.52 -15.12 26.49
N GLY A 435 -18.23 -15.43 26.69
CA GLY A 435 -17.74 -16.50 27.54
C GLY A 435 -16.48 -17.17 27.00
N ILE A 436 -15.96 -18.14 27.77
CA ILE A 436 -14.78 -18.93 27.40
C ILE A 436 -15.24 -20.24 26.77
N GLY A 437 -14.96 -20.48 25.49
CA GLY A 437 -15.29 -21.68 24.74
C GLY A 437 -14.33 -22.83 24.99
N LEU A 438 -13.07 -22.49 25.26
CA LEU A 438 -11.99 -23.43 25.56
C LEU A 438 -11.02 -22.78 26.54
N CYS A 439 -10.71 -23.49 27.62
CA CYS A 439 -9.63 -23.17 28.55
C CYS A 439 -8.73 -24.40 28.60
N ARG A 440 -7.50 -24.27 28.08
CA ARG A 440 -6.53 -25.36 28.00
C ARG A 440 -5.77 -25.47 29.31
N THR A 441 -6.13 -26.44 30.12
CA THR A 441 -5.51 -26.65 31.43
C THR A 441 -4.02 -26.98 31.35
N GLU A 442 -3.55 -27.54 30.23
CA GLU A 442 -2.15 -27.88 29.98
C GLU A 442 -1.23 -26.65 30.13
N HIS A 443 -1.68 -25.49 29.66
CA HIS A 443 -0.94 -24.23 29.75
C HIS A 443 -0.75 -23.76 31.20
N MET A 444 -1.64 -24.17 32.10
CA MET A 444 -1.54 -23.85 33.52
C MET A 444 -0.37 -24.57 34.22
N PHE A 445 0.19 -25.61 33.60
CA PHE A 445 1.29 -26.42 34.15
C PHE A 445 2.66 -26.08 33.54
N PHE A 446 2.72 -25.22 32.51
CA PHE A 446 3.99 -24.79 31.90
C PHE A 446 4.72 -23.71 32.69
N ASP A 447 4.06 -23.10 33.68
CA ASP A 447 4.72 -22.20 34.63
C ASP A 447 5.90 -22.92 35.32
N PRO A 448 7.09 -22.29 35.44
CA PRO A 448 8.29 -22.93 36.00
C PRO A 448 8.10 -23.56 37.39
N GLN A 449 7.19 -23.02 38.22
CA GLN A 449 6.92 -23.56 39.55
C GLN A 449 6.03 -24.82 39.47
N ARG A 450 5.10 -24.86 38.52
CA ARG A 450 4.14 -25.96 38.35
C ARG A 450 4.66 -27.09 37.49
N VAL A 451 5.56 -26.81 36.54
CA VAL A 451 6.16 -27.82 35.67
C VAL A 451 6.95 -28.86 36.49
N MET A 452 7.56 -28.43 37.60
CA MET A 452 8.29 -29.31 38.50
C MET A 452 7.37 -30.25 39.27
N ILE A 453 6.16 -29.80 39.63
CA ILE A 453 5.13 -30.64 40.25
C ILE A 453 4.68 -31.71 39.24
N MET A 454 4.48 -31.30 37.99
CA MET A 454 4.05 -32.21 36.92
C MET A 454 5.10 -33.27 36.61
N ARG A 455 6.39 -32.89 36.55
CA ARG A 455 7.50 -33.83 36.40
C ARG A 455 7.63 -34.82 37.55
N LYS A 456 7.39 -34.37 38.79
CA LYS A 456 7.39 -35.27 39.96
C LYS A 456 6.28 -36.31 39.89
N MET A 457 5.07 -35.92 39.46
CA MET A 457 3.97 -36.87 39.26
C MET A 457 4.32 -37.91 38.19
N ILE A 458 4.90 -37.50 37.06
CA ILE A 458 5.29 -38.43 35.98
C ILE A 458 6.36 -39.43 36.44
N LEU A 459 7.25 -39.01 37.34
CA LEU A 459 8.35 -39.83 37.87
C LEU A 459 8.00 -40.61 39.15
N ALA A 460 6.76 -40.54 39.62
CA ALA A 460 6.34 -41.29 40.80
C ALA A 460 6.25 -42.79 40.47
N GLU A 461 6.83 -43.65 41.33
CA GLU A 461 6.82 -45.11 41.16
C GLU A 461 5.60 -45.79 41.79
N ASN A 462 4.75 -45.03 42.47
CA ASN A 462 3.58 -45.47 43.22
C ASN A 462 2.51 -44.36 43.29
N ASP A 463 1.24 -44.79 43.31
CA ASP A 463 0.05 -43.93 43.30
C ASP A 463 -0.04 -42.99 44.52
#